data_AF-X1V3Q0-F1
#
_entry.id   AF-X1V3Q0-F1
#
_cell.length_a   1.000
_cell.length_b   1.000
_cell.length_c   1.000
_cell.angle_alpha   90.00
_cell.angle_beta   90.00
_cell.angle_gamma   90.00
#
_symmetry.space_group_name_H-M   'P 1'
#
loop_
_entity.id
_entity.type
_entity.pdbx_description
1 polymer ?
#
loop_
_entity_poly.entity_id
_entity_poly.type
_entity_poly.pdbx_seq_one_letter_code
_entity_poly.pdbx_strand_id
1 'polypeptide(L)'
;KLIKKSKVNIDAGAAKIILKIPSAIGTKIIIKRFPAAKLDIRGFIKINDQTYISPEYGKNAAELNIEIKGSFVDVEVVSLTN
;
A
#
# COMPACT_ATOMS: atom_id res chain seq x y z
N LYS A 1 10.52 22.70 2.58
CA LYS A 1 9.39 22.20 3.41
C LYS A 1 9.44 20.67 3.37
N LEU A 2 9.82 20.01 4.46
CA LEU A 2 9.85 18.54 4.50
C LEU A 2 8.39 18.07 4.38
N ILE A 3 8.03 17.48 3.23
CA ILE A 3 6.73 16.83 3.08
C ILE A 3 6.74 15.66 4.06
N LYS A 4 5.97 15.77 5.15
CA LYS A 4 5.96 14.79 6.23
C LYS A 4 5.24 13.55 5.71
N LYS A 5 5.98 12.64 5.09
CA LYS A 5 5.45 11.39 4.58
C LYS A 5 5.19 10.45 5.75
N SER A 6 3.94 10.05 5.93
CA SER A 6 3.60 9.01 6.91
C SER A 6 4.18 7.68 6.46
N LYS A 7 4.70 6.89 7.40
CA LYS A 7 5.24 5.56 7.12
C LYS A 7 4.56 4.52 8.00
N VAL A 8 4.04 3.47 7.37
CA VAL A 8 3.47 2.29 8.02
C VAL A 8 4.30 1.07 7.63
N ASN A 9 4.76 0.30 8.61
CA ASN A 9 5.41 -0.98 8.37
C ASN A 9 4.56 -2.09 9.00
N ILE A 10 4.30 -3.14 8.25
CA ILE A 10 3.57 -4.32 8.71
C ILE A 10 4.50 -5.52 8.52
N ASP A 11 4.83 -6.21 9.60
CA ASP A 11 5.57 -7.47 9.58
C ASP A 11 4.67 -8.57 10.16
N ALA A 12 4.34 -9.57 9.36
CA ALA A 12 3.39 -10.61 9.73
C ALA A 12 3.80 -11.98 9.16
N GLY A 13 3.60 -13.05 9.94
CA GLY A 13 3.87 -14.42 9.47
C GLY A 13 2.84 -14.91 8.46
N ALA A 14 1.68 -15.34 8.96
CA ALA A 14 0.50 -15.67 8.16
C ALA A 14 -0.68 -14.77 8.57
N ALA A 15 -1.16 -13.92 7.67
CA ALA A 15 -2.18 -12.92 8.00
C ALA A 15 -3.00 -12.48 6.78
N LYS A 16 -4.24 -12.05 7.05
CA LYS A 16 -5.01 -11.21 6.11
C LYS A 16 -4.85 -9.75 6.51
N ILE A 17 -4.37 -8.93 5.59
CA ILE A 17 -4.16 -7.50 5.76
C ILE A 17 -5.17 -6.74 4.89
N ILE A 18 -5.97 -5.89 5.50
CA ILE A 18 -6.93 -5.03 4.80
C ILE A 18 -6.52 -3.58 5.02
N LEU A 19 -6.22 -2.86 3.94
CA LEU A 19 -5.87 -1.45 3.97
C LEU A 19 -7.00 -0.63 3.35
N LYS A 20 -7.58 0.26 4.16
CA LYS A 20 -8.55 1.25 3.70
C LYS A 20 -7.88 2.61 3.68
N ILE A 21 -7.63 3.13 2.49
CA ILE A 21 -6.78 4.32 2.29
C ILE A 21 -7.63 5.42 1.65
N PRO A 22 -7.69 6.64 2.24
CA PRO A 22 -8.39 7.77 1.62
C PRO A 22 -7.85 8.06 0.22
N SER A 23 -8.74 8.22 -0.76
CA SER A 23 -8.37 8.43 -2.17
C SER A 23 -7.54 9.71 -2.41
N ALA A 24 -7.72 10.73 -1.56
CA ALA A 24 -7.00 12.00 -1.63
C ALA A 24 -5.52 11.90 -1.22
N ILE A 25 -5.09 10.80 -0.57
CA ILE A 25 -3.72 10.66 -0.06
C ILE A 25 -2.84 9.95 -1.11
N GLY A 26 -1.73 10.59 -1.45
CA GLY A 26 -0.71 9.98 -2.31
C GLY A 26 -0.07 8.80 -1.62
N THR A 27 -0.31 7.57 -2.07
CA THR A 27 0.09 6.37 -1.33
C THR A 27 0.97 5.47 -2.16
N LYS A 28 2.08 5.01 -1.59
CA LYS A 28 2.93 3.96 -2.14
C LYS A 28 2.90 2.74 -1.24
N ILE A 29 2.65 1.59 -1.84
CA ILE A 29 2.60 0.29 -1.16
C ILE A 29 3.73 -0.56 -1.72
N ILE A 30 4.56 -1.11 -0.84
CA ILE A 30 5.65 -2.03 -1.17
C ILE A 30 5.39 -3.32 -0.41
N ILE A 31 5.27 -4.43 -1.13
CA ILE A 31 5.04 -5.75 -0.54
C ILE A 31 6.28 -6.61 -0.82
N LYS A 32 7.09 -6.82 0.23
CA LYS A 32 8.38 -7.52 0.15
C LYS A 32 8.23 -8.95 0.66
N ARG A 33 8.69 -9.89 -0.17
CA ARG A 33 8.65 -11.36 -0.02
C ARG A 33 7.25 -11.96 -0.21
N PHE A 34 7.20 -12.96 -1.08
CA PHE A 34 6.02 -13.73 -1.45
C PHE A 34 6.45 -15.15 -1.86
N PRO A 35 5.57 -16.15 -1.67
CA PRO A 35 4.34 -16.27 -2.44
C PRO A 35 3.14 -15.63 -1.73
N ALA A 36 2.53 -14.65 -2.39
CA ALA A 36 1.26 -14.11 -1.93
C ALA A 36 0.23 -15.18 -2.21
N ALA A 37 -0.56 -15.55 -1.22
CA ALA A 37 -1.70 -16.40 -1.51
C ALA A 37 -2.74 -15.61 -2.32
N LYS A 38 -2.93 -14.31 -2.00
CA LYS A 38 -3.87 -13.44 -2.73
C LYS A 38 -3.53 -11.96 -2.62
N LEU A 39 -3.52 -11.26 -3.75
CA LEU A 39 -3.40 -9.80 -3.84
C LEU A 39 -4.63 -9.22 -4.56
N ASP A 40 -5.45 -8.44 -3.86
CA ASP A 40 -6.54 -7.65 -4.44
C ASP A 40 -6.32 -6.16 -4.14
N ILE A 41 -5.70 -5.45 -5.09
CA ILE A 41 -5.33 -4.04 -4.93
C ILE A 41 -6.05 -3.24 -6.01
N ARG A 42 -7.11 -2.52 -5.63
CA ARG A 42 -7.98 -1.79 -6.58
C ARG A 42 -7.76 -0.30 -6.52
N GLY A 43 -7.77 0.36 -7.69
CA GLY A 43 -7.57 1.81 -7.80
C GLY A 43 -6.13 2.27 -7.58
N PHE A 44 -5.17 1.33 -7.60
CA PHE A 44 -3.73 1.62 -7.56
C PHE A 44 -3.09 1.21 -8.88
N ILE A 45 -2.05 1.95 -9.26
CA ILE A 45 -1.22 1.71 -10.42
C ILE A 45 -0.09 0.75 -9.99
N LYS A 46 -0.02 -0.42 -10.62
CA LYS A 46 1.10 -1.36 -10.42
C LYS A 46 2.34 -0.81 -11.13
N ILE A 47 3.40 -0.54 -10.37
CA ILE A 47 4.69 -0.06 -10.90
C ILE A 47 5.60 -1.24 -11.21
N ASN A 48 5.58 -2.26 -10.36
CA ASN A 48 6.28 -3.54 -10.57
C ASN A 48 5.60 -4.62 -9.71
N ASP A 49 6.15 -5.83 -9.69
CA ASP A 49 5.56 -6.97 -8.96
C ASP A 49 5.37 -6.74 -7.47
N GLN A 50 6.14 -5.85 -6.87
CA GLN A 50 6.11 -5.58 -5.43
C GLN A 50 5.56 -4.20 -5.08
N THR A 51 5.40 -3.31 -6.05
CA THR A 51 5.17 -1.88 -5.79
C THR A 51 3.92 -1.38 -6.50
N TYR A 52 3.07 -0.72 -5.73
CA TYR A 52 1.83 -0.10 -6.17
C TYR A 52 1.79 1.35 -5.70
N ILE A 53 1.24 2.25 -6.51
CA ILE A 53 1.05 3.66 -6.12
C ILE A 53 -0.39 4.11 -6.41
N SER A 54 -0.92 5.03 -5.60
CA SER A 54 -2.18 5.70 -5.93
C SER A 54 -1.93 6.76 -7.03
N PRO A 55 -2.95 7.15 -7.81
CA PRO A 55 -2.84 8.20 -8.82
C PRO A 55 -2.35 9.57 -8.27
N GLU A 56 -2.48 9.77 -6.96
CA GLU A 56 -2.14 11.00 -6.23
C GLU A 56 -0.72 11.01 -5.66
N TYR A 57 0.00 9.89 -5.74
CA TYR A 57 1.36 9.79 -5.21
C TYR A 57 2.32 10.69 -6.00
N GLY A 58 3.07 11.57 -5.30
CA GLY A 58 3.92 12.58 -5.91
C GLY A 58 3.20 13.88 -6.32
N LYS A 59 1.86 13.93 -6.26
CA LYS A 59 1.06 15.12 -6.61
C LYS A 59 0.61 15.90 -5.37
N ASN A 60 0.28 15.20 -4.28
CA ASN A 60 -0.25 15.81 -3.07
C ASN A 60 0.81 15.97 -1.96
N ALA A 61 0.61 16.97 -1.10
CA ALA A 61 1.47 17.22 0.06
C ALA A 61 1.27 16.17 1.19
N ALA A 62 0.17 15.42 1.17
CA ALA A 62 -0.06 14.31 2.08
C ALA A 62 0.30 13.01 1.37
N GLU A 63 1.38 12.36 1.84
CA GLU A 63 1.81 11.06 1.31
C GLU A 63 1.95 10.00 2.39
N LEU A 64 1.64 8.77 2.00
CA LEU A 64 1.70 7.57 2.83
C LEU A 64 2.54 6.50 2.16
N ASN A 65 3.56 6.00 2.86
CA ASN A 65 4.35 4.85 2.44
C ASN A 65 4.03 3.66 3.31
N ILE A 66 3.56 2.57 2.71
CA ILE A 66 3.23 1.32 3.39
C ILE A 66 4.21 0.25 2.92
N GLU A 67 4.90 -0.37 3.86
CA GLU A 67 5.76 -1.53 3.61
C GLU A 67 5.18 -2.75 4.33
N ILE A 68 4.87 -3.79 3.58
CA ILE A 68 4.37 -5.06 4.09
C ILE A 68 5.46 -6.12 3.88
N LYS A 69 5.79 -6.84 4.95
CA LYS A 69 6.68 -8.01 4.93
C LYS A 69 5.92 -9.19 5.52
N GLY A 70 6.01 -10.33 4.85
CA GLY A 70 5.46 -11.56 5.39
C GLY A 70 5.76 -12.78 4.55
N SER A 71 5.51 -13.95 5.13
CA SER A 71 5.76 -15.24 4.49
C SER A 71 4.54 -15.74 3.71
N PHE A 72 3.33 -15.54 4.25
CA PHE A 72 2.06 -15.94 3.63
C PHE A 72 0.97 -14.93 3.97
N VAL A 73 0.86 -13.86 3.15
CA VAL A 73 -0.10 -12.78 3.42
C VAL A 73 -1.09 -12.61 2.28
N ASP A 74 -2.36 -12.48 2.67
CA ASP A 74 -3.44 -12.02 1.80
C ASP A 74 -3.59 -10.52 1.98
N VAL A 75 -3.43 -9.73 0.91
CA VAL A 75 -3.50 -8.28 0.98
C VAL A 75 -4.66 -7.77 0.15
N GLU A 76 -5.56 -7.05 0.80
CA GLU A 76 -6.69 -6.36 0.19
C GLU A 76 -6.53 -4.85 0.40
N VAL A 77 -6.56 -4.08 -0.68
CA VAL A 77 -6.45 -2.62 -0.62
C VAL A 77 -7.66 -1.99 -1.27
N VAL A 78 -8.36 -1.16 -0.49
CA VAL A 78 -9.55 -0.43 -0.90
C VAL A 78 -9.28 1.06 -0.76
N SER A 79 -9.44 1.79 -1.86
CA SER A 79 -9.47 3.25 -1.84
C SER A 79 -10.83 3.72 -1.32
N LEU A 80 -10.85 4.51 -0.26
CA LEU A 80 -12.06 5.14 0.26
C LEU A 80 -12.35 6.39 -0.56
N THR A 81 -13.36 6.33 -1.41
CA THR A 81 -14.07 7.52 -1.90
C THR A 81 -15.01 8.00 -0.80
N ASN A 82 -14.90 9.28 -0.42
CA ASN A 82 -15.93 9.93 0.39
C ASN A 82 -17.29 9.87 -0.31
#